data_AF-A0A7U5XWD9-F1
#
_entry.id   AF-A0A7U5XWD9-F1
#
_cell.length_a   1.000
_cell.length_b   1.000
_cell.length_c   1.000
_cell.angle_alpha   90.00
_cell.angle_beta   90.00
_cell.angle_gamma   90.00
#
_symmetry.space_group_name_H-M   'P 1'
#
loop_
_entity.id
_entity.type
_entity.pdbx_description
1 polymer ?
#
loop_
_entity_poly.entity_id
_entity_poly.type
_entity_poly.pdbx_seq_one_letter_code
_entity_poly.pdbx_strand_id
1 'polypeptide(L)'
;MQTTIYSAMAMLTSATSIKHILDDDAEELSCGQVHYALELDGRLFLVWNDMDSGSMIVSPVEHWDLENLLEAIDDPMPVLSFAEITTSALTAKATH
;
A
#
# COMPACT_ATOMS: atom_id res chain seq x y z
N MET A 1 0.44 -10.73 15.93
CA MET A 1 0.43 -9.26 16.07
C MET A 1 -0.25 -8.78 14.81
N GLN A 2 -1.45 -8.21 14.91
CA GLN A 2 -2.21 -7.81 13.73
C GLN A 2 -1.47 -6.65 13.04
N THR A 3 -1.16 -6.82 11.75
CA THR A 3 -0.52 -5.76 10.96
C THR A 3 -1.55 -4.68 10.69
N THR A 4 -1.39 -3.51 11.32
CA THR A 4 -2.19 -2.33 10.99
C THR A 4 -1.63 -1.65 9.74
N ILE A 5 -2.45 -0.88 9.03
CA ILE A 5 -2.00 -0.09 7.88
C ILE A 5 -0.82 0.82 8.24
N TYR A 6 -0.82 1.43 9.43
CA TYR A 6 0.31 2.24 9.92
C TYR A 6 1.60 1.42 10.08
N SER A 7 1.50 0.18 10.56
CA SER A 7 2.67 -0.71 10.65
C SER A 7 3.17 -1.15 9.26
N ALA A 8 2.27 -1.37 8.30
CA ALA A 8 2.64 -1.62 6.91
C ALA A 8 3.37 -0.41 6.29
N MET A 9 2.88 0.81 6.53
CA MET A 9 3.52 2.04 6.06
C MET A 9 4.92 2.21 6.65
N ALA A 10 5.08 1.99 7.95
CA ALA A 10 6.39 2.07 8.60
C ALA A 10 7.37 1.02 8.03
N MET A 11 6.90 -0.20 7.74
CA MET A 11 7.70 -1.24 7.10
C MET A 11 8.13 -0.85 5.68
N LEU A 12 7.19 -0.35 4.86
CA LEU A 12 7.47 0.10 3.50
C LEU A 12 8.44 1.28 3.48
N THR A 13 8.26 2.26 4.37
CA THR A 13 9.21 3.38 4.53
C THR A 13 10.58 2.89 4.95
N SER A 14 10.67 1.97 5.90
CA SER A 14 11.96 1.42 6.32
C SER A 14 12.64 0.63 5.19
N ALA A 15 11.88 -0.08 4.35
CA ALA A 15 12.43 -0.92 3.29
C ALA A 15 12.88 -0.10 2.07
N THR A 16 12.15 0.96 1.74
CA THR A 16 12.37 1.77 0.53
C THR A 16 13.16 3.05 0.80
N SER A 17 13.26 3.48 2.06
CA SER A 17 13.71 4.83 2.44
C SER A 17 12.84 5.96 1.86
N ILE A 18 11.62 5.66 1.39
CA ILE A 18 10.64 6.63 0.89
C ILE A 18 9.49 6.71 1.89
N LYS A 19 9.10 7.93 2.28
CA LYS A 19 8.01 8.14 3.23
C LYS A 19 6.69 7.68 2.61
N HIS A 20 5.97 6.80 3.30
CA HIS A 20 4.62 6.38 2.92
C HIS A 20 3.63 7.06 3.85
N ILE A 21 2.61 7.70 3.29
CA ILE A 21 1.61 8.49 4.01
C ILE A 21 0.23 7.91 3.67
N LEU A 22 -0.54 7.59 4.71
CA LEU A 22 -1.93 7.18 4.53
C LEU A 22 -2.78 8.43 4.33
N ASP A 23 -3.49 8.49 3.21
CA ASP A 23 -4.55 9.46 2.93
C ASP A 23 -5.91 8.73 3.00
N ASP A 24 -6.48 8.71 4.20
CA ASP A 24 -7.74 8.03 4.53
C ASP A 24 -8.97 8.92 4.23
N ASP A 25 -8.77 10.23 4.06
CA ASP A 25 -9.84 11.19 3.78
C ASP A 25 -9.87 11.63 2.30
N ALA A 26 -8.92 11.14 1.48
CA ALA A 26 -8.71 11.54 0.09
C ALA A 26 -8.56 13.06 -0.10
N GLU A 27 -7.96 13.73 0.89
CA GLU A 27 -7.70 15.17 0.83
C GLU A 27 -6.47 15.49 -0.05
N GLU A 28 -5.57 14.53 -0.21
CA GLU A 28 -4.33 14.65 -0.98
C GLU A 28 -4.39 13.77 -2.25
N LEU A 29 -5.45 13.91 -3.04
CA LEU A 29 -5.50 13.41 -4.42
C LEU A 29 -4.59 14.26 -5.31
N SER A 30 -3.27 14.13 -5.13
CA SER A 30 -2.30 14.73 -6.04
C SER A 30 -2.24 13.95 -7.34
N CYS A 31 -1.96 14.65 -8.44
CA CYS A 31 -1.79 14.02 -9.76
C CYS A 31 -0.49 13.19 -9.76
N GLY A 32 -0.60 11.88 -9.58
CA GLY A 32 0.53 10.96 -9.61
C GLY A 32 0.19 9.65 -10.30
N GLN A 33 1.21 8.97 -10.82
CA GLN A 33 1.06 7.64 -11.39
C GLN A 33 0.98 6.60 -10.26
N VAL A 34 -0.05 5.75 -10.29
CA VAL A 34 -0.14 4.61 -9.39
C VAL A 34 0.95 3.60 -9.75
N HIS A 35 1.73 3.18 -8.75
CA HIS A 35 2.85 2.27 -8.92
C HIS A 35 2.48 0.82 -8.60
N TYR A 36 1.65 0.63 -7.58
CA TYR A 36 1.19 -0.68 -7.13
C TYR A 36 -0.06 -0.56 -6.26
N ALA A 37 -0.79 -1.66 -6.13
CA ALA A 37 -1.82 -1.82 -5.13
C ALA A 37 -1.27 -2.53 -3.89
N LEU A 38 -1.70 -2.11 -2.71
CA LEU A 38 -1.41 -2.74 -1.43
C LEU A 38 -2.66 -3.46 -0.93
N GLU A 39 -2.54 -4.74 -0.63
CA GLU A 39 -3.61 -5.52 -0.01
C GLU A 39 -3.24 -5.82 1.45
N LEU A 40 -4.15 -5.47 2.37
CA LEU A 40 -4.01 -5.68 3.80
C LEU A 40 -5.37 -6.04 4.39
N ASP A 41 -5.45 -7.19 5.06
CA ASP A 41 -6.68 -7.70 5.68
C ASP A 41 -7.89 -7.71 4.71
N GLY A 42 -7.65 -8.03 3.43
CA GLY A 42 -8.68 -8.05 2.39
C GLY A 42 -9.11 -6.67 1.87
N ARG A 43 -8.50 -5.58 2.34
CA ARG A 43 -8.71 -4.21 1.83
C ARG A 43 -7.60 -3.83 0.85
N LEU A 44 -7.98 -3.11 -0.20
CA LEU A 44 -7.06 -2.63 -1.23
C LEU A 44 -6.82 -1.13 -1.08
N PHE A 45 -5.56 -0.75 -1.25
CA PHE A 45 -5.11 0.63 -1.28
C PHE A 45 -4.31 0.85 -2.56
N LEU A 46 -4.49 1.99 -3.22
CA LEU A 46 -3.59 2.39 -4.30
C LEU A 46 -2.40 3.14 -3.72
N VAL A 47 -1.23 2.91 -4.29
CA VAL A 47 0.00 3.57 -3.87
C VAL A 47 0.61 4.31 -5.05
N TRP A 48 0.72 5.64 -4.93
CA TRP A 48 1.27 6.51 -5.95
C TRP A 48 2.33 7.45 -5.38
N ASN A 49 3.18 7.99 -6.26
CA ASN A 49 4.14 9.00 -5.87
C ASN A 49 3.48 10.38 -5.93
N ASP A 50 3.55 11.12 -4.83
CA ASP A 50 3.27 12.53 -4.84
C ASP A 50 4.48 13.28 -5.39
N MET A 51 4.34 13.86 -6.58
CA MET A 51 5.46 14.52 -7.28
C MET A 51 5.93 15.80 -6.58
N ASP A 52 5.09 16.41 -5.75
CA ASP A 52 5.43 17.63 -5.02
C ASP A 52 6.29 17.34 -3.79
N SER A 53 5.93 16.33 -2.99
CA SER A 53 6.69 15.97 -1.78
C SER A 53 7.71 14.85 -1.98
N GLY A 54 7.60 14.07 -3.05
CA GLY A 54 8.36 12.83 -3.27
C GLY A 54 7.94 11.68 -2.35
N SER A 55 6.85 11.83 -1.59
CA SER A 55 6.30 10.78 -0.73
C SER A 55 5.48 9.77 -1.54
N MET A 56 5.27 8.58 -1.01
CA MET A 56 4.26 7.64 -1.52
C MET A 56 2.96 7.87 -0.76
N ILE A 57 1.91 8.24 -1.46
CA ILE A 57 0.56 8.31 -0.88
C ILE A 57 -0.08 6.94 -1.00
N VAL A 58 -0.76 6.53 0.06
CA VAL A 58 -1.50 5.28 0.14
C VAL A 58 -2.93 5.64 0.48
N SER A 59 -3.86 5.34 -0.41
CA SER A 59 -5.27 5.67 -0.19
C SER A 59 -6.17 4.46 -0.47
N PRO A 60 -7.21 4.24 0.35
CA PRO A 60 -8.16 3.16 0.11
C PRO A 60 -8.87 3.35 -1.24
N VAL A 61 -9.06 2.25 -1.97
CA VAL A 61 -9.75 2.28 -3.29
C VAL A 61 -11.19 2.78 -3.17
N GLU A 62 -11.80 2.69 -1.98
CA GLU A 62 -13.16 3.13 -1.70
C GLU A 62 -13.36 4.65 -1.86
N HIS A 63 -12.28 5.43 -1.82
CA HIS A 63 -12.33 6.88 -2.04
C HIS A 63 -12.10 7.30 -3.50
N TRP A 64 -11.80 6.35 -4.39
CA TRP A 64 -11.55 6.64 -5.79
C TRP A 64 -12.82 6.54 -6.62
N ASP A 65 -13.06 7.53 -7.47
CA ASP A 65 -14.06 7.43 -8.53
C ASP A 65 -13.70 6.30 -9.50
N LEU A 66 -14.71 5.59 -10.00
CA LEU A 66 -14.52 4.41 -10.85
C LEU A 66 -13.69 4.71 -12.11
N GLU A 67 -13.89 5.86 -12.75
CA GLU A 67 -13.14 6.26 -13.94
C GLU A 67 -11.65 6.41 -13.62
N ASN A 68 -11.32 7.13 -12.54
CA ASN A 68 -9.94 7.31 -12.08
C ASN A 68 -9.29 5.99 -11.67
N LEU A 69 -10.05 5.09 -11.03
CA LEU A 69 -9.57 3.77 -10.65
C LEU A 69 -9.22 2.91 -11.88
N LEU A 70 -10.08 2.94 -12.91
CA LEU A 70 -9.84 2.20 -14.15
C LEU A 70 -8.67 2.77 -14.95
N GLU A 71 -8.48 4.09 -14.94
CA GLU A 71 -7.30 4.72 -15.55
C GLU A 71 -6.01 4.44 -14.77
N ALA A 72 -6.10 4.34 -13.44
CA ALA A 72 -4.97 4.09 -12.57
C ALA A 72 -4.48 2.64 -12.61
N ILE A 73 -5.38 1.67 -12.81
CA ILE A 73 -5.06 0.25 -12.84
C ILE A 73 -4.69 -0.16 -14.28
N ASP A 74 -3.41 -0.04 -14.61
CA ASP A 74 -2.85 -0.64 -15.83
C ASP A 74 -2.85 -2.17 -15.75
N ASP A 75 -2.99 -2.87 -16.89
CA ASP A 75 -2.90 -4.33 -16.96
C ASP A 75 -1.47 -4.78 -17.31
N PRO A 76 -0.73 -5.49 -16.43
CA PRO A 76 -1.08 -5.90 -15.07
C PRO A 76 -0.54 -4.96 -13.96
N MET A 77 -1.40 -4.60 -13.01
CA MET A 77 -1.04 -3.82 -11.82
C MET A 77 -0.39 -4.73 -10.77
N PRO A 78 0.83 -4.41 -10.30
CA PRO A 78 1.45 -5.15 -9.21
C PRO A 78 0.63 -5.04 -7.92
N VAL A 79 0.39 -6.16 -7.25
CA VAL A 79 -0.28 -6.20 -5.93
C VAL A 79 0.71 -6.70 -4.89
N LEU A 80 0.93 -5.90 -3.85
CA LEU A 80 1.69 -6.28 -2.67
C LEU A 80 0.72 -6.66 -1.54
N SER A 81 0.67 -7.95 -1.20
CA SER A 81 -0.14 -8.45 -0.10
C SER A 81 0.67 -8.58 1.19
N PHE A 82 0.23 -7.92 2.25
CA PHE A 82 0.68 -8.24 3.60
C PHE A 82 -0.14 -9.44 4.11
N ALA A 83 0.27 -10.65 3.71
CA ALA A 83 -0.17 -11.83 4.42
C ALA A 83 0.43 -11.76 5.83
N GLU A 84 -0.41 -11.83 6.87
CA GLU A 84 0.09 -12.03 8.23
C GLU A 84 1.07 -13.21 8.19
N ILE A 85 2.33 -12.94 8.56
CA ILE A 85 3.24 -14.03 8.89
C ILE A 85 2.67 -14.62 10.17
N THR A 86 1.77 -15.59 10.03
CA THR A 86 1.27 -16.34 11.18
C THR A 86 2.49 -16.87 11.91
N THR A 87 2.42 -16.92 13.25
CA THR A 87 3.56 -17.36 14.07
C THR A 87 4.09 -18.74 13.63
N SER A 88 3.22 -19.55 13.01
CA SER A 88 3.55 -20.82 12.38
C SER A 88 4.59 -20.73 11.24
N ALA A 89 4.53 -19.68 10.40
CA ALA A 89 5.47 -19.45 9.32
C ALA A 89 6.86 -18.98 9.81
N LEU A 90 6.92 -18.31 10.97
CA LEU A 90 8.18 -17.95 11.65
C LEU A 90 8.86 -19.15 12.30
N THR A 91 8.10 -20.07 12.89
CA THR A 91 8.63 -21.30 13.49
C THR A 91 9.10 -22.33 12.45
N ALA A 92 8.53 -22.32 11.25
CA ALA A 92 8.92 -23.24 10.17
C ALA A 92 10.38 -23.02 9.69
N LYS A 93 10.94 -21.83 9.87
CA LYS A 93 12.35 -21.51 9.52
C LYS A 93 13.34 -21.70 10.68
N ALA A 94 12.88 -21.95 11.90
CA ALA A 94 13.74 -22.13 13.07
C ALA A 94 14.14 -23.61 13.32
N THR A 95 13.74 -24.53 12.43
CA THR A 95 13.98 -25.98 12.59
C THR A 95 14.83 -26.58 11.47
N HIS A 96 15.83 -25.82 10.96
CA HIS A 96 16.85 -26.36 10.06
C HIS A 96 18.26 -25.95 10.49
#